data_AF-A0A8J2V7Z6-F1
#
_entry.id   AF-A0A8J2V7Z6-F1
#
_cell.length_a   1.000
_cell.length_b   1.000
_cell.length_c   1.000
_cell.angle_alpha   90.00
_cell.angle_beta   90.00
_cell.angle_gamma   90.00
#
_symmetry.space_group_name_H-M   'P 1'
#
loop_
_entity.id
_entity.type
_entity.pdbx_description
1 polymer ?
#
loop_
_entity_poly.entity_id
_entity_poly.type
_entity_poly.pdbx_seq_one_letter_code
_entity_poly.pdbx_strand_id
1 'polypeptide(L)'
;MPKEDQILFECAIKKNIGEYVECEETRVKYFEFSVTDILTLMKDDLIIDGSEGGLITTDLKTQNCVFVFEPVENNRYRYTGFQIPGAYITSYLSFKDFKSEYEAFENDIDNFIDFNPESFTVPEDCKIIEIQKPLSIILLSGYRQFIFSKSTVYNHINRIVEIEKQFYK
;
A
#
# COMPACT_ATOMS: atom_id res chain seq x y z
N MET A 1 1.89 3.49 -19.12
CA MET A 1 2.03 2.43 -18.10
C MET A 1 3.46 2.46 -17.57
N PRO A 2 3.65 2.72 -16.27
CA PRO A 2 4.94 2.62 -15.58
C PRO A 2 5.69 1.31 -15.88
N LYS A 3 7.01 1.30 -15.70
CA LYS A 3 7.82 0.08 -15.91
C LYS A 3 7.48 -0.98 -14.86
N GLU A 4 7.13 -0.54 -13.67
CA GLU A 4 6.73 -1.34 -12.52
C GLU A 4 5.44 -2.10 -12.83
N ASP A 5 4.43 -1.40 -13.35
CA ASP A 5 3.17 -2.02 -13.78
C ASP A 5 3.39 -3.13 -14.83
N GLN A 6 4.34 -2.94 -15.76
CA GLN A 6 4.67 -3.97 -16.76
C GLN A 6 5.11 -5.29 -16.11
N ILE A 7 5.84 -5.23 -15.00
CA ILE A 7 6.30 -6.42 -14.27
C ILE A 7 5.11 -7.20 -13.70
N LEU A 8 4.12 -6.51 -13.13
CA LEU A 8 2.90 -7.16 -12.64
C LEU A 8 2.12 -7.82 -13.79
N PHE A 9 1.91 -7.10 -14.89
CA PHE A 9 1.14 -7.60 -16.02
C PHE A 9 1.81 -8.80 -16.71
N GLU A 10 3.14 -8.77 -16.86
CA GLU A 10 3.88 -9.92 -17.38
C GLU A 10 3.76 -11.14 -16.46
N CYS A 11 3.82 -10.94 -15.13
CA CYS A 11 3.60 -12.00 -14.15
C CYS A 11 2.19 -12.58 -14.30
N ALA A 12 1.18 -11.71 -14.39
CA ALA A 12 -0.21 -12.06 -14.53
C ALA A 12 -0.48 -12.90 -15.80
N ILE A 13 0.06 -12.47 -16.95
CA ILE A 13 -0.03 -13.20 -18.22
C ILE A 13 0.63 -14.58 -18.12
N LYS A 14 1.86 -14.66 -17.58
CA LYS A 14 2.60 -15.93 -17.46
C LYS A 14 1.88 -16.94 -16.57
N LYS A 15 1.19 -16.47 -15.53
CA LYS A 15 0.45 -17.30 -14.58
C LYS A 15 -1.02 -17.50 -14.97
N ASN A 16 -1.49 -16.83 -16.03
CA ASN A 16 -2.89 -16.81 -16.44
C ASN A 16 -3.83 -16.43 -15.29
N ILE A 17 -3.52 -15.31 -14.64
CA ILE A 17 -4.27 -14.72 -13.52
C ILE A 17 -4.60 -13.26 -13.81
N GLY A 18 -5.63 -12.74 -13.15
CA GLY A 18 -6.03 -11.33 -13.26
C GLY A 18 -6.71 -11.00 -14.60
N GLU A 19 -7.64 -10.05 -14.56
CA GLU A 19 -8.39 -9.61 -15.73
C GLU A 19 -8.85 -8.16 -15.58
N TYR A 20 -9.18 -7.53 -16.71
CA TYR A 20 -9.79 -6.21 -16.68
C TYR A 20 -11.29 -6.32 -16.47
N VAL A 21 -11.77 -5.75 -15.36
CA VAL A 21 -13.19 -5.68 -14.99
C VAL A 21 -13.66 -4.23 -15.14
N GLU A 22 -14.78 -4.01 -15.81
CA GLU A 22 -15.41 -2.69 -15.88
C GLU A 22 -16.36 -2.51 -14.69
N CYS A 23 -16.12 -1.48 -13.88
CA CYS A 23 -17.05 -1.10 -12.82
C CYS A 23 -18.34 -0.56 -13.45
N GLU A 24 -19.49 -1.13 -13.11
CA GLU A 24 -20.78 -0.75 -13.71
C GLU A 24 -21.15 0.71 -13.44
N GLU A 25 -20.86 1.20 -12.22
CA GLU A 25 -21.21 2.55 -11.79
C GLU A 25 -20.34 3.62 -12.44
N THR A 26 -19.02 3.40 -12.49
CA THR A 26 -18.06 4.42 -12.93
C THR A 26 -17.62 4.26 -14.39
N ARG A 27 -17.90 3.10 -15.01
CA ARG A 27 -17.38 2.69 -16.33
C ARG A 27 -15.85 2.65 -16.41
N VAL A 28 -15.17 2.73 -15.27
CA VAL A 28 -13.71 2.62 -15.20
C VAL A 28 -13.33 1.15 -15.22
N LYS A 29 -12.32 0.82 -16.02
CA LYS A 29 -11.73 -0.52 -16.06
C LYS A 29 -10.64 -0.63 -15.02
N TYR A 30 -10.74 -1.65 -14.18
CA TYR A 30 -9.77 -1.98 -13.17
C TYR A 30 -9.15 -3.33 -13.49
N PHE A 31 -7.87 -3.49 -13.15
CA PHE A 31 -7.24 -4.79 -13.21
C PHE A 31 -7.48 -5.50 -11.87
N GLU A 32 -8.19 -6.63 -11.92
CA GLU A 32 -8.68 -7.31 -10.72
C GLU A 32 -8.36 -8.80 -10.75
N PHE A 33 -8.17 -9.35 -9.56
CA PHE A 33 -7.78 -10.73 -9.30
C PHE A 33 -8.88 -11.44 -8.51
N SER A 34 -9.20 -12.66 -8.91
CA SER A 34 -10.11 -13.53 -8.18
C SER A 34 -9.44 -14.11 -6.92
N VAL A 35 -10.22 -14.71 -6.01
CA VAL A 35 -9.67 -15.47 -4.88
C VAL A 35 -8.69 -16.55 -5.34
N THR A 36 -8.98 -17.24 -6.44
CA THR A 36 -8.11 -18.28 -7.00
C THR A 36 -6.76 -17.73 -7.45
N ASP A 37 -6.76 -16.52 -8.01
CA ASP A 37 -5.54 -15.83 -8.41
C ASP A 37 -4.69 -15.47 -7.18
N ILE A 38 -5.33 -14.97 -6.13
CA ILE A 38 -4.64 -14.67 -4.86
C ILE A 38 -4.04 -15.93 -4.25
N LEU A 39 -4.79 -17.04 -4.22
CA LEU A 39 -4.27 -18.33 -3.73
C LEU A 39 -3.08 -18.82 -4.57
N THR A 40 -3.04 -18.51 -5.87
CA THR A 40 -1.89 -18.81 -6.73
C THR A 40 -0.68 -17.97 -6.31
N LEU A 41 -0.86 -16.66 -6.14
CA LEU A 41 0.18 -15.73 -5.71
C LEU A 41 0.70 -16.05 -4.29
N MET A 42 -0.16 -16.51 -3.39
CA MET A 42 0.21 -16.98 -2.04
C MET A 42 1.11 -18.22 -2.10
N LYS A 43 0.84 -19.17 -2.99
CA LYS A 43 1.68 -20.38 -3.15
C LYS A 43 3.08 -20.07 -3.66
N ASP A 44 3.24 -18.94 -4.34
CA ASP A 44 4.53 -18.44 -4.80
C ASP A 44 5.23 -17.54 -3.76
N ASP A 45 4.66 -17.44 -2.55
CA ASP A 45 4.96 -16.46 -1.49
C ASP A 45 5.20 -15.05 -2.04
N LEU A 46 4.31 -14.57 -2.91
CA LEU A 46 4.32 -13.20 -3.43
C LEU A 46 3.43 -12.26 -2.62
N ILE A 47 2.62 -12.82 -1.72
CA ILE A 47 1.62 -12.07 -0.95
C ILE A 47 2.16 -11.74 0.43
N ILE A 48 2.01 -10.48 0.82
CA ILE A 48 2.30 -9.94 2.14
C ILE A 48 0.99 -9.41 2.71
N ASP A 49 0.68 -9.77 3.95
CA ASP A 49 -0.48 -9.23 4.67
C ASP A 49 -0.17 -7.79 5.11
N GLY A 50 -0.87 -6.81 4.53
CA GLY A 50 -0.78 -5.40 4.89
C GLY A 50 -2.00 -4.89 5.65
N SER A 51 -2.89 -5.78 6.10
CA SER A 51 -4.16 -5.39 6.74
C SER A 51 -3.97 -4.61 8.04
N GLU A 52 -2.85 -4.81 8.72
CA GLU A 52 -2.48 -4.09 9.94
C GLU A 52 -1.62 -2.85 9.71
N GLY A 53 -1.30 -2.53 8.46
CA GLY A 53 -0.44 -1.40 8.11
C GLY A 53 1.02 -1.55 8.56
N GLY A 54 1.81 -0.53 8.25
CA GLY A 54 3.22 -0.43 8.60
C GLY A 54 4.06 0.32 7.56
N LEU A 55 5.30 0.60 7.94
CA LEU A 55 6.33 1.14 7.08
C LEU A 55 6.84 0.04 6.15
N ILE A 56 6.74 0.28 4.85
CA ILE A 56 7.29 -0.62 3.83
C ILE A 56 8.81 -0.44 3.81
N THR A 57 9.55 -1.47 4.23
CA THR A 57 11.01 -1.45 4.21
C THR A 57 11.55 -2.48 3.23
N THR A 58 12.73 -2.18 2.69
CA THR A 58 13.49 -3.13 1.87
C THR A 58 14.89 -3.26 2.42
N ASP A 59 15.43 -4.47 2.42
CA ASP A 59 16.89 -4.63 2.42
C ASP A 59 17.43 -3.90 1.17
N LEU A 60 18.22 -2.86 1.41
CA LEU A 60 18.45 -1.68 0.55
C LEU A 60 19.22 -1.94 -0.77
N LYS A 61 19.21 -3.16 -1.31
CA LYS A 61 20.07 -3.55 -2.43
C LYS A 61 19.36 -3.80 -3.77
N THR A 62 18.03 -3.90 -3.78
CA THR A 62 17.27 -4.20 -5.01
C THR A 62 16.01 -3.36 -5.14
N GLN A 63 15.75 -2.86 -6.35
CA GLN A 63 14.48 -2.27 -6.73
C GLN A 63 13.40 -3.35 -6.64
N ASN A 64 12.69 -3.39 -5.52
CA ASN A 64 11.56 -4.29 -5.35
C ASN A 64 10.30 -3.57 -5.84
N CYS A 65 9.52 -4.22 -6.71
CA CYS A 65 8.19 -3.75 -7.08
C CYS A 65 7.20 -4.30 -6.05
N VAL A 66 6.67 -3.40 -5.23
CA VAL A 66 5.66 -3.71 -4.23
C VAL A 66 4.31 -3.27 -4.79
N PHE A 67 3.50 -4.19 -5.25
CA PHE A 67 2.16 -3.88 -5.74
C PHE A 67 1.17 -3.90 -4.60
N VAL A 68 0.13 -3.08 -4.68
CA VAL A 68 -0.90 -2.98 -3.64
C VAL A 68 -2.24 -3.40 -4.22
N PHE A 69 -2.86 -4.36 -3.56
CA PHE A 69 -4.17 -4.88 -3.92
C PHE A 69 -5.17 -4.56 -2.81
N GLU A 70 -6.30 -3.98 -3.20
CA GLU A 70 -7.40 -3.65 -2.30
C GLU A 70 -8.55 -4.65 -2.51
N PRO A 71 -9.11 -5.24 -1.43
CA PRO A 71 -10.32 -6.04 -1.54
C PRO A 71 -11.48 -5.18 -2.07
N VAL A 72 -12.21 -5.73 -3.04
CA VAL A 72 -13.43 -5.12 -3.58
C VAL A 72 -14.58 -6.13 -3.52
N GLU A 73 -15.77 -5.69 -3.91
CA GLU A 73 -16.96 -6.55 -3.92
C GLU A 73 -16.76 -7.84 -4.74
N ASN A 74 -17.63 -8.83 -4.50
CA ASN A 74 -17.63 -10.12 -5.19
C ASN A 74 -16.36 -10.97 -4.98
N ASN A 75 -15.69 -10.81 -3.83
CA ASN A 75 -14.48 -11.56 -3.46
C ASN A 75 -13.35 -11.37 -4.48
N ARG A 76 -13.16 -10.14 -4.94
CA ARG A 76 -12.09 -9.76 -5.86
C ARG A 76 -11.11 -8.82 -5.19
N TYR A 77 -9.94 -8.69 -5.79
CA TYR A 77 -8.87 -7.83 -5.33
C TYR A 77 -8.43 -6.94 -6.48
N ARG A 78 -8.49 -5.63 -6.28
CA ARG A 78 -8.19 -4.62 -7.29
C ARG A 78 -6.75 -4.15 -7.16
N TYR A 79 -6.04 -4.10 -8.28
CA TYR A 79 -4.76 -3.41 -8.36
C TYR A 79 -4.96 -1.90 -8.22
N THR A 80 -4.35 -1.30 -7.19
CA THR A 80 -4.47 0.16 -6.93
C THR A 80 -3.20 0.94 -7.27
N GLY A 81 -2.09 0.24 -7.49
CA GLY A 81 -0.81 0.84 -7.87
C GLY A 81 0.38 0.12 -7.25
N PHE A 82 1.58 0.64 -7.50
CA PHE A 82 2.80 0.18 -6.87
C PHE A 82 3.25 1.18 -5.80
N GLN A 83 3.95 0.68 -4.78
CA GLN A 83 4.56 1.47 -3.72
C GLN A 83 6.06 1.29 -3.73
N ILE A 84 6.75 2.37 -3.39
CA ILE A 84 8.20 2.36 -3.22
C ILE A 84 8.57 2.16 -1.75
N PRO A 85 9.74 1.57 -1.47
CA PRO A 85 10.23 1.44 -0.10
C PRO A 85 10.32 2.81 0.58
N GLY A 86 9.92 2.86 1.85
CA GLY A 86 9.74 4.08 2.62
C GLY A 86 8.33 4.66 2.58
N ALA A 87 7.40 4.08 1.82
CA ALA A 87 5.97 4.39 1.96
C ALA A 87 5.40 3.76 3.25
N TYR A 88 4.31 4.35 3.77
CA TYR A 88 3.64 3.90 4.98
C TYR A 88 2.18 3.58 4.69
N ILE A 89 1.72 2.41 5.08
CA ILE A 89 0.31 2.02 4.98
C ILE A 89 -0.27 2.15 6.38
N THR A 90 -1.33 2.93 6.56
CA THR A 90 -2.04 2.92 7.85
C THR A 90 -2.68 1.55 8.05
N SER A 91 -2.76 1.11 9.27
CA SER A 91 -3.65 0.05 9.71
C SER A 91 -5.11 0.30 9.32
N TYR A 92 -5.98 -0.71 9.48
CA TYR A 92 -7.41 -0.53 9.24
C TYR A 92 -7.99 0.55 10.17
N LEU A 93 -8.63 1.56 9.58
CA LEU A 93 -9.17 2.70 10.33
C LEU A 93 -10.70 2.64 10.30
N SER A 94 -11.30 2.39 11.45
CA SER A 94 -12.75 2.23 11.57
C SER A 94 -13.52 3.55 11.69
N PHE A 95 -12.85 4.72 11.72
CA PHE A 95 -13.48 5.99 12.11
C PHE A 95 -13.42 7.06 11.03
N LYS A 96 -14.57 7.73 10.82
CA LYS A 96 -14.72 8.90 9.94
C LYS A 96 -13.82 10.07 10.36
N ASP A 97 -13.58 10.23 11.66
CA ASP A 97 -12.77 11.31 12.22
C ASP A 97 -11.30 11.22 11.81
N PHE A 98 -10.77 10.00 11.60
CA PHE A 98 -9.42 9.84 11.04
C PHE A 98 -9.30 10.50 9.67
N LYS A 99 -10.32 10.35 8.79
CA LYS A 99 -10.29 10.97 7.46
C LYS A 99 -10.15 12.48 7.55
N SER A 100 -10.83 13.11 8.51
CA SER A 100 -10.76 14.56 8.71
C SER A 100 -9.41 15.02 9.27
N GLU A 101 -8.83 14.29 10.22
CA GLU A 101 -7.47 14.56 10.73
C GLU A 101 -6.41 14.31 9.64
N TYR A 102 -6.58 13.25 8.85
CA TYR A 102 -5.74 12.94 7.70
C TYR A 102 -5.81 14.04 6.63
N GLU A 103 -7.01 14.49 6.27
CA GLU A 103 -7.21 15.60 5.32
C GLU A 103 -6.60 16.91 5.86
N ALA A 104 -6.73 17.18 7.17
CA ALA A 104 -6.05 18.33 7.79
C ALA A 104 -4.52 18.20 7.69
N PHE A 105 -4.00 17.01 7.98
CA PHE A 105 -2.57 16.70 7.85
C PHE A 105 -2.06 16.79 6.40
N GLU A 106 -2.84 16.36 5.40
CA GLU A 106 -2.50 16.55 3.98
C GLU A 106 -2.35 18.03 3.63
N ASN A 107 -3.23 18.89 4.13
CA ASN A 107 -3.12 20.34 3.94
C ASN A 107 -1.87 20.93 4.63
N ASP A 108 -1.43 20.34 5.74
CA ASP A 108 -0.21 20.76 6.44
C ASP A 108 1.06 20.32 5.70
N ILE A 109 1.05 19.13 5.06
CA ILE A 109 2.19 18.59 4.29
C ILE A 109 2.56 19.52 3.13
N ASP A 110 1.58 20.09 2.42
CA ASP A 110 1.82 21.00 1.30
C ASP A 110 2.59 22.27 1.70
N ASN A 111 2.65 22.59 3.00
CA ASN A 111 3.36 23.74 3.55
C ASN A 111 4.76 23.41 4.10
N PHE A 112 5.13 22.13 4.21
CA PHE A 112 6.35 21.70 4.91
C PHE A 112 6.90 20.37 4.37
N ILE A 113 7.45 20.39 3.16
CA ILE A 113 8.29 19.30 2.65
C ILE A 113 9.75 19.76 2.77
N ASP A 114 10.44 19.27 3.80
CA ASP A 114 11.90 19.33 3.81
C ASP A 114 12.43 18.19 2.93
N PHE A 115 13.19 18.55 1.89
CA PHE A 115 13.80 17.56 0.99
C PHE A 115 15.09 16.98 1.56
N ASN A 116 15.52 17.46 2.74
CA ASN A 116 16.76 17.07 3.38
C ASN A 116 16.57 16.79 4.89
N PRO A 117 15.70 15.83 5.25
CA PRO A 117 15.40 15.55 6.65
C PRO A 117 16.67 15.11 7.38
N GLU A 118 17.11 15.92 8.34
CA GLU A 118 18.21 15.56 9.25
C GLU A 118 17.75 14.35 10.07
N SER A 119 18.15 13.15 9.63
CA SER A 119 17.90 11.82 10.20
C SER A 119 16.42 11.36 10.26
N PHE A 120 16.01 10.61 9.23
CA PHE A 120 14.82 9.76 9.31
C PHE A 120 15.00 8.71 10.41
N THR A 121 14.18 8.81 11.46
CA THR A 121 14.14 7.83 12.56
C THR A 121 12.76 7.18 12.57
N VAL A 122 12.73 5.86 12.44
CA VAL A 122 11.49 5.09 12.52
C VAL A 122 11.04 5.05 13.99
N PRO A 123 9.79 5.43 14.31
CA PRO A 123 9.27 5.33 15.68
C PRO A 123 9.28 3.87 16.15
N GLU A 124 9.56 3.61 17.44
CA GLU A 124 9.65 2.25 17.98
C GLU A 124 8.35 1.43 17.79
N ASP A 125 7.20 2.11 17.87
CA ASP A 125 5.88 1.48 17.72
C ASP A 125 5.44 1.32 16.25
N CYS A 126 6.29 1.71 15.30
CA CYS A 126 6.00 1.60 13.88
C CYS A 126 6.11 0.13 13.43
N LYS A 127 4.99 -0.46 13.01
CA LYS A 127 5.01 -1.79 12.37
C LYS A 127 5.83 -1.74 11.09
N ILE A 128 6.56 -2.81 10.79
CA ILE A 128 7.40 -2.94 9.60
C ILE A 128 6.81 -3.99 8.67
N ILE A 129 6.57 -3.60 7.42
CA ILE A 129 6.26 -4.52 6.32
C ILE A 129 7.58 -4.80 5.61
N GLU A 130 8.17 -5.96 5.90
CA GLU A 130 9.44 -6.37 5.33
C GLU A 130 9.25 -7.02 3.95
N ILE A 131 9.83 -6.41 2.92
CA ILE A 131 9.75 -6.92 1.55
C ILE A 131 10.92 -7.88 1.30
N GLN A 132 10.59 -9.18 1.16
CA GLN A 132 11.59 -10.24 1.02
C GLN A 132 11.88 -10.64 -0.43
N LYS A 133 11.00 -10.30 -1.38
CA LYS A 133 11.12 -10.68 -2.79
C LYS A 133 11.08 -9.47 -3.73
N PRO A 134 11.79 -9.53 -4.88
CA PRO A 134 11.77 -8.45 -5.88
C PRO A 134 10.39 -8.10 -6.41
N LEU A 135 9.50 -9.09 -6.47
CA LEU A 135 8.08 -8.91 -6.73
C LEU A 135 7.34 -9.30 -5.45
N SER A 136 6.63 -8.35 -4.87
CA SER A 136 5.78 -8.57 -3.71
C SER A 136 4.46 -7.85 -3.89
N ILE A 137 3.41 -8.38 -3.29
CA ILE A 137 2.05 -7.87 -3.39
C ILE A 137 1.55 -7.72 -1.96
N ILE A 138 1.26 -6.48 -1.55
CA ILE A 138 0.62 -6.20 -0.28
C ILE A 138 -0.89 -6.29 -0.49
N LEU A 139 -1.54 -7.19 0.26
CA LEU A 139 -3.00 -7.21 0.37
C LEU A 139 -3.44 -6.27 1.48
N LEU A 140 -4.25 -5.28 1.13
CA LEU A 140 -4.90 -4.41 2.10
C LEU A 140 -6.07 -5.11 2.79
N SER A 141 -6.47 -4.55 3.91
CA SER A 141 -7.71 -4.84 4.61
C SER A 141 -8.93 -4.50 3.77
N GLY A 142 -10.06 -5.16 4.04
CA GLY A 142 -11.37 -4.75 3.50
C GLY A 142 -11.91 -3.46 4.14
N TYR A 143 -11.21 -2.92 5.14
CA TYR A 143 -11.47 -1.62 5.71
C TYR A 143 -10.58 -0.56 5.08
N ARG A 144 -10.99 0.71 5.21
CA ARG A 144 -10.24 1.84 4.67
C ARG A 144 -8.84 1.92 5.29
N GLN A 145 -7.84 1.98 4.43
CA GLN A 145 -6.45 2.28 4.74
C GLN A 145 -5.97 3.43 3.86
N PHE A 146 -5.03 4.22 4.37
CA PHE A 146 -4.37 5.29 3.62
C PHE A 146 -2.92 4.91 3.38
N ILE A 147 -2.38 5.34 2.24
CA ILE A 147 -1.00 5.07 1.85
C ILE A 147 -0.26 6.39 1.69
N PHE A 148 0.74 6.60 2.52
CA PHE A 148 1.60 7.78 2.46
C PHE A 148 2.84 7.51 1.63
N SER A 149 3.17 8.47 0.76
CA SER A 149 4.37 8.41 -0.07
C SER A 149 5.64 8.46 0.77
N LYS A 150 6.75 7.97 0.20
CA LYS A 150 8.08 8.04 0.83
C LYS A 150 8.46 9.44 1.31
N SER A 151 8.24 10.45 0.48
CA SER A 151 8.60 11.84 0.81
C SER A 151 7.81 12.35 2.01
N THR A 152 6.53 12.00 2.08
CA THR A 152 5.65 12.36 3.21
C THR A 152 6.11 11.66 4.49
N VAL A 153 6.37 10.35 4.39
CA VAL A 153 6.83 9.54 5.52
C VAL A 153 8.14 10.05 6.09
N TYR A 154 9.11 10.38 5.23
CA TYR A 154 10.43 10.81 5.68
C TYR A 154 10.39 12.09 6.52
N ASN A 155 9.43 12.96 6.24
CA ASN A 155 9.24 14.21 6.97
C ASN A 155 8.36 14.06 8.20
N HIS A 156 7.39 13.15 8.16
CA HIS A 156 6.25 13.20 9.08
C HIS A 156 5.88 11.85 9.73
N ILE A 157 6.71 10.81 9.63
CA ILE A 157 6.36 9.47 10.16
C ILE A 157 5.93 9.49 11.63
N ASN A 158 6.60 10.29 12.48
CA ASN A 158 6.22 10.42 13.89
C ASN A 158 4.78 10.94 14.03
N ARG A 159 4.41 11.95 13.23
CA ARG A 159 3.07 12.55 13.25
C ARG A 159 2.02 11.60 12.69
N ILE A 160 2.33 10.90 11.60
CA ILE A 160 1.46 9.88 11.00
C ILE A 160 1.13 8.80 12.03
N VAL A 161 2.16 8.24 12.67
CA VAL A 161 1.99 7.18 13.68
C VAL A 161 1.27 7.69 14.92
N GLU A 162 1.52 8.95 15.34
CA GLU A 162 0.80 9.56 16.47
C GLU A 162 -0.68 9.74 16.19
N ILE A 163 -1.06 10.24 15.00
CA ILE A 163 -2.46 10.37 14.59
C ILE A 163 -3.10 8.99 14.60
N GLU A 164 -2.50 8.02 13.92
CA GLU A 164 -3.04 6.67 13.82
C GLU A 164 -3.28 5.99 15.17
N LYS A 165 -2.35 6.13 16.12
CA LYS A 165 -2.49 5.61 17.49
C LYS A 165 -3.75 6.09 18.20
N GLN A 166 -4.26 7.28 17.89
CA GLN A 166 -5.46 7.81 18.53
C GLN A 166 -6.74 7.09 18.05
N PHE A 167 -6.68 6.44 16.89
CA PHE A 167 -7.82 5.81 16.24
C PHE A 167 -7.72 4.28 16.22
N TYR A 168 -6.57 3.73 16.62
CA TYR A 168 -6.40 2.31 16.87
C TYR A 168 -7.03 1.94 18.22
N LYS A 169 -7.87 0.91 18.24
CA LYS A 169 -8.45 0.29 19.45
C LYS A 169 -8.16 -1.19 19.47
#